data_AF-A0A7S2C134-F1
#
_entry.id   AF-A0A7S2C134-F1
#
_cell.length_a   1.000
_cell.length_b   1.000
_cell.length_c   1.000
_cell.angle_alpha   90.00
_cell.angle_beta   90.00
_cell.angle_gamma   90.00
#
_symmetry.space_group_name_H-M   'P 1'
#
loop_
_entity.id
_entity.type
_entity.pdbx_description
1 polymer ?
#
loop_
_entity_poly.entity_id
_entity_poly.type
_entity_poly.pdbx_seq_one_letter_code
_entity_poly.pdbx_strand_id
1 'polypeptide(L)'
;GMANLTYNHPWVYYLVAAVVWAVVLLAEVSLRNAQARFLVLRADWLHRQPMPRAGTVLVEGIPYEHRSDRRLRSFFESVFGSGSVKGAHVMKRTADLRELVERRAGAKQAK
;
A
#
# COMPACT_ATOMS: atom_id res chain seq x y z
N GLY A 1 27.48 -18.68 -14.09
CA GLY A 1 28.85 -18.30 -14.49
C GLY A 1 29.09 -18.83 -15.88
N MET A 2 29.69 -18.06 -16.77
CA MET A 2 29.89 -18.47 -18.18
C MET A 2 30.77 -19.73 -18.25
N ALA A 3 30.20 -20.83 -18.72
CA ALA A 3 30.74 -22.18 -18.57
C ALA A 3 31.73 -22.60 -19.69
N ASN A 4 32.24 -21.69 -20.52
CA ASN A 4 33.14 -22.06 -21.61
C ASN A 4 34.15 -20.99 -22.06
N LEU A 5 34.70 -20.21 -21.12
CA LEU A 5 35.82 -19.30 -21.41
C LEU A 5 37.11 -19.92 -20.88
N THR A 6 37.97 -20.43 -21.77
CA THR A 6 39.35 -20.78 -21.43
C THR A 6 40.08 -19.53 -20.94
N TYR A 7 40.64 -19.60 -19.73
CA TYR A 7 41.16 -18.50 -18.89
C TYR A 7 42.30 -17.63 -19.47
N ASN A 8 42.60 -17.72 -20.77
CA ASN A 8 43.82 -17.14 -21.36
C ASN A 8 43.64 -15.76 -22.03
N HIS A 9 42.46 -15.12 -21.87
CA HIS A 9 42.16 -13.82 -22.48
C HIS A 9 41.55 -12.82 -21.47
N PRO A 10 42.38 -12.09 -20.69
CA PRO A 10 41.95 -11.16 -19.65
C PRO A 10 40.99 -10.05 -20.15
N TRP A 11 41.08 -9.68 -21.42
CA TRP A 11 40.29 -8.60 -22.03
C TRP A 11 38.78 -8.92 -22.09
N VAL A 12 38.39 -10.19 -22.17
CA VAL A 12 36.97 -10.60 -22.24
C VAL A 12 36.23 -10.26 -20.95
N TYR A 13 36.89 -10.37 -19.79
CA TYR A 13 36.29 -9.99 -18.51
C TYR A 13 36.01 -8.49 -18.44
N TYR A 14 36.93 -7.65 -18.93
CA TYR A 14 36.70 -6.21 -19.03
C TYR A 14 35.57 -5.87 -20.01
N LEU A 15 35.45 -6.59 -21.12
CA LEU A 15 34.35 -6.42 -22.06
C LEU A 15 33.00 -6.76 -21.41
N VAL A 16 32.90 -7.92 -20.75
CA VAL A 16 31.67 -8.35 -20.07
C VAL A 16 31.31 -7.38 -18.95
N ALA A 17 32.31 -6.92 -18.17
CA ALA A 17 32.11 -5.90 -17.15
C ALA A 17 31.57 -4.60 -17.76
N ALA A 18 32.13 -4.14 -18.88
CA ALA A 18 31.67 -2.94 -19.59
C ALA A 18 30.22 -3.09 -20.10
N VAL A 19 29.87 -4.26 -20.66
CA VAL A 19 28.50 -4.55 -21.12
C VAL A 19 27.52 -4.58 -19.94
N VAL A 20 27.88 -5.22 -18.83
CA VAL A 20 27.05 -5.24 -17.62
C VAL A 20 26.81 -3.83 -17.10
N TRP A 21 27.86 -3.01 -17.00
CA TRP A 21 27.73 -1.61 -16.59
C TRP A 21 26.87 -0.80 -17.54
N ALA A 22 27.00 -0.99 -18.86
CA ALA A 22 26.16 -0.31 -19.85
C ALA A 22 24.67 -0.66 -19.68
N VAL A 23 24.36 -1.95 -19.46
CA VAL A 23 22.99 -2.40 -19.21
C VAL A 23 22.44 -1.83 -17.90
N VAL A 24 23.25 -1.83 -16.83
CA VAL A 24 22.85 -1.27 -15.53
C VAL A 24 22.53 0.23 -15.66
N LEU A 25 23.41 1.00 -16.31
CA LEU A 25 23.20 2.44 -16.52
C LEU A 25 21.96 2.71 -17.39
N LEU A 26 21.75 1.93 -18.45
CA LEU A 26 20.58 2.07 -19.30
C LEU A 26 19.28 1.77 -18.52
N ALA A 27 19.26 0.67 -17.77
CA ALA A 27 18.13 0.29 -16.95
C ALA A 27 17.83 1.35 -15.87
N GLU A 28 18.85 1.92 -15.24
CA GLU A 28 18.71 3.00 -14.26
C GLU A 28 18.06 4.24 -14.89
N VAL A 29 18.56 4.69 -16.04
CA VAL A 29 18.02 5.86 -16.76
C VAL A 29 16.57 5.60 -17.18
N SER A 30 16.28 4.42 -17.72
CA SER A 30 14.92 4.03 -18.09
C SER A 30 13.98 4.01 -16.88
N LEU A 31 14.42 3.46 -15.75
CA LEU A 31 13.63 3.39 -14.53
C LEU A 31 13.36 4.79 -13.96
N ARG A 32 14.38 5.64 -13.87
CA ARG A 32 14.23 7.02 -13.38
C ARG A 32 13.26 7.82 -14.26
N ASN A 33 13.36 7.67 -15.58
CA ASN A 33 12.44 8.31 -16.52
C ASN A 33 11.01 7.80 -16.36
N ALA A 34 10.82 6.48 -16.20
CA ALA A 34 9.52 5.89 -15.95
C ALA A 34 8.91 6.36 -14.62
N GLN A 35 9.70 6.42 -13.55
CA GLN A 35 9.29 6.93 -12.24
C GLN A 35 8.87 8.40 -12.31
N ALA A 36 9.65 9.24 -12.99
CA ALA A 36 9.31 10.66 -13.17
C ALA A 36 7.98 10.84 -13.91
N ARG A 37 7.74 10.07 -14.99
CA ARG A 37 6.48 10.11 -15.73
C ARG A 37 5.31 9.59 -14.90
N PHE A 38 5.52 8.52 -14.12
CA PHE A 38 4.49 7.97 -13.24
C PHE A 38 4.04 8.97 -12.17
N LEU A 39 4.96 9.75 -11.59
CA LEU A 39 4.60 10.76 -10.59
C LEU A 39 3.68 11.84 -11.16
N VAL A 40 3.95 12.33 -12.38
CA VAL A 40 3.09 13.30 -13.06
C VAL A 40 1.72 12.71 -13.33
N LEU A 41 1.65 11.50 -13.90
CA LEU A 41 0.38 10.82 -14.17
C LEU A 41 -0.43 10.57 -12.89
N ARG A 42 0.24 10.17 -11.80
CA ARG A 42 -0.39 9.95 -10.50
C ARG A 42 -0.95 11.26 -9.93
N ALA A 43 -0.18 12.35 -10.02
CA ALA A 43 -0.64 13.65 -9.56
C ALA A 43 -1.87 14.10 -10.37
N ASP A 44 -1.83 14.02 -11.69
CA ASP A 44 -2.96 14.36 -12.56
C ASP A 44 -4.19 13.51 -12.26
N TRP A 45 -4.00 12.19 -12.12
CA TRP A 45 -5.07 11.28 -11.77
C TRP A 45 -5.70 11.63 -10.42
N LEU A 46 -4.87 11.95 -9.41
CA LEU A 46 -5.34 12.33 -8.08
C LEU A 46 -6.09 13.67 -8.12
N HIS A 47 -5.64 14.64 -8.93
CA HIS A 47 -6.32 15.93 -9.08
C HIS A 47 -7.69 15.81 -9.78
N ARG A 48 -7.85 14.84 -10.68
CA ARG A 48 -9.12 14.58 -11.38
C ARG A 48 -10.14 13.81 -10.54
N GLN A 49 -9.74 13.21 -9.41
CA GLN A 49 -10.70 12.54 -8.53
C GLN A 49 -11.68 13.55 -7.91
N PRO A 50 -12.99 13.28 -7.94
CA PRO A 50 -14.00 14.15 -7.33
C PRO A 50 -13.75 14.30 -5.83
N MET A 51 -14.01 15.49 -5.28
CA MET A 51 -14.01 15.67 -3.82
C MET A 51 -15.23 14.95 -3.21
N PRO A 52 -15.13 14.40 -1.98
CA PRO A 52 -13.95 14.28 -1.10
C PRO A 52 -13.09 13.04 -1.40
N ARG A 53 -11.77 13.22 -1.53
CA ARG A 53 -10.82 12.16 -1.96
C ARG A 53 -10.44 11.17 -0.86
N ALA A 54 -10.39 11.64 0.39
CA ALA A 54 -10.11 10.83 1.58
C ALA A 54 -10.95 11.35 2.75
N GLY A 55 -12.03 10.63 3.09
CA GLY A 55 -12.93 10.97 4.20
C GLY A 55 -12.81 10.03 5.39
N THR A 56 -11.93 9.03 5.30
CA THR A 56 -11.73 7.99 6.31
C THR A 56 -10.24 7.83 6.58
N VAL A 57 -9.89 7.65 7.84
CA VAL A 57 -8.52 7.42 8.29
C VAL A 57 -8.46 6.14 9.11
N LEU A 58 -7.42 5.34 8.88
CA LEU A 58 -7.11 4.20 9.73
C LEU A 58 -6.31 4.71 10.94
N VAL A 59 -6.78 4.40 12.14
CA VAL A 59 -6.15 4.82 13.39
C VAL A 59 -5.67 3.58 14.14
N GLU A 60 -4.36 3.52 14.38
CA GLU A 60 -3.69 2.41 15.06
C GLU A 60 -3.14 2.87 16.41
N GLY A 61 -2.78 1.91 17.29
CA GLY A 61 -2.16 2.23 18.58
C GLY A 61 -3.07 2.95 19.59
N ILE A 62 -4.40 2.80 19.46
CA ILE A 62 -5.37 3.50 20.32
C ILE A 62 -5.15 3.11 21.80
N PRO A 63 -4.99 4.08 22.73
CA PRO A 63 -4.90 3.82 24.16
C PRO A 63 -6.15 3.09 24.67
N TYR A 64 -6.00 2.21 25.67
CA TYR A 64 -7.10 1.35 26.16
C TYR A 64 -8.38 2.15 26.49
N GLU A 65 -8.21 3.33 27.06
CA GLU A 65 -9.29 4.22 27.47
C GLU A 65 -10.14 4.73 26.29
N HIS A 66 -9.56 4.85 25.09
CA HIS A 66 -10.21 5.39 23.89
C HIS A 66 -10.63 4.31 22.88
N ARG A 67 -10.51 3.02 23.20
CA ARG A 67 -10.89 1.88 22.34
C ARG A 67 -12.41 1.65 22.28
N SER A 68 -13.18 2.71 22.10
CA SER A 68 -14.61 2.62 21.78
C SER A 68 -15.00 3.67 20.76
N ASP A 69 -15.94 3.33 19.88
CA ASP A 69 -16.44 4.20 18.81
C ASP A 69 -16.77 5.61 19.32
N ARG A 70 -17.49 5.68 20.45
CA ARG A 70 -17.89 6.96 21.07
C ARG A 70 -16.68 7.77 21.56
N ARG A 71 -15.74 7.15 22.29
CA ARG A 71 -14.59 7.87 22.86
C ARG A 71 -13.59 8.28 21.79
N LEU A 72 -13.40 7.44 20.77
CA LEU A 72 -12.55 7.76 19.63
C LEU A 72 -13.13 8.95 18.86
N ARG A 73 -14.45 8.94 18.62
CA ARG A 73 -15.14 10.08 18.01
C ARG A 73 -14.98 11.35 18.84
N SER A 74 -15.28 11.30 20.14
CA SER A 74 -15.18 12.48 21.02
C SER A 74 -13.77 13.04 21.10
N PHE A 75 -12.75 12.17 21.08
CA PHE A 75 -11.35 12.61 21.00
C PHE A 75 -11.09 13.41 19.72
N PHE A 76 -11.45 12.89 18.56
CA PHE A 76 -11.20 13.59 17.29
C PHE A 76 -12.06 14.85 17.13
N GLU A 77 -13.29 14.86 17.63
CA GLU A 77 -14.13 16.08 17.67
C GLU A 77 -13.53 17.14 18.61
N SER A 78 -12.87 16.75 19.70
CA SER A 78 -12.17 17.69 20.60
C SER A 78 -10.95 18.35 19.94
N VAL A 79 -10.29 17.65 19.02
CA VAL A 79 -9.09 18.12 18.31
C VAL A 79 -9.44 18.93 17.07
N PHE A 80 -10.41 18.47 16.28
CA PHE A 80 -10.75 19.04 14.96
C PHE A 80 -12.02 19.90 14.97
N GLY A 81 -12.69 20.03 16.11
CA GLY A 81 -13.94 20.77 16.27
C GLY A 81 -15.19 19.89 16.18
N SER A 82 -16.25 20.32 16.85
CA SER A 82 -17.53 19.60 16.90
C SER A 82 -18.13 19.45 15.49
N GLY A 83 -18.62 18.24 15.18
CA GLY A 83 -19.24 17.94 13.88
C GLY A 83 -18.28 17.64 12.74
N SER A 84 -16.96 17.66 12.98
CA SER A 84 -15.94 17.32 11.98
C SER A 84 -15.87 15.82 11.66
N VAL A 85 -16.32 14.95 12.57
CA VAL A 85 -16.25 13.49 12.44
C VAL A 85 -17.60 12.92 12.04
N LYS A 86 -17.70 12.34 10.82
CA LYS A 86 -18.93 11.68 10.35
C LYS A 86 -19.24 10.40 11.14
N GLY A 87 -18.23 9.64 11.52
CA GLY A 87 -18.35 8.41 12.29
C GLY A 87 -16.98 7.85 12.68
N ALA A 88 -16.94 7.07 13.76
CA ALA A 88 -15.74 6.36 14.20
C ALA A 88 -16.12 4.92 14.54
N HIS A 89 -15.32 3.97 14.08
CA HIS A 89 -15.57 2.54 14.26
C HIS A 89 -14.29 1.83 14.69
N VAL A 90 -14.31 1.23 15.86
CA VAL A 90 -13.21 0.40 16.37
C VAL A 90 -13.34 -0.99 15.77
N MET A 91 -12.27 -1.46 15.14
CA MET A 91 -12.21 -2.79 14.55
C MET A 91 -12.38 -3.85 15.63
N LYS A 92 -13.29 -4.80 15.38
CA LYS A 92 -13.55 -5.95 16.25
C LYS A 92 -12.86 -7.18 15.67
N ARG A 93 -12.33 -8.04 16.54
CA ARG A 93 -11.81 -9.34 16.12
C ARG A 93 -13.00 -10.26 15.79
N THR A 94 -13.14 -10.62 14.51
CA THR A 94 -14.26 -11.43 14.01
C THR A 94 -13.85 -12.80 13.48
N ALA A 95 -12.63 -13.26 13.80
CA ALA A 95 -12.10 -14.54 13.30
C ALA A 95 -13.06 -15.71 13.55
N ASP A 96 -13.58 -15.84 14.77
CA ASP A 96 -14.46 -16.95 15.18
C ASP A 96 -15.92 -16.74 14.73
N LEU A 97 -16.28 -15.52 14.34
CA LEU A 97 -17.63 -15.15 13.89
C LEU A 97 -17.91 -15.57 12.46
N ARG A 98 -16.87 -15.78 11.65
CA ARG A 98 -17.00 -16.04 10.22
C ARG A 98 -17.68 -17.39 9.95
N GLU A 99 -17.26 -18.45 10.65
CA GLU A 99 -17.88 -19.78 10.55
C GLU A 99 -19.35 -19.76 10.99
N LEU A 100 -19.66 -19.04 12.07
CA LEU A 100 -21.02 -18.92 12.59
C LEU A 100 -21.95 -18.17 11.63
N VAL A 101 -21.44 -17.14 10.92
CA VAL A 101 -22.19 -16.40 9.90
C VAL A 101 -22.44 -17.29 8.68
N GLU A 102 -21.45 -18.05 8.23
CA GLU A 102 -21.57 -18.98 7.10
C GLU A 102 -22.61 -20.09 7.40
N ARG A 103 -22.56 -20.70 8.59
CA ARG A 103 -23.59 -21.68 9.03
C ARG A 103 -24.99 -21.08 9.07
N ARG A 104 -25.13 -19.84 9.57
CA ARG A 104 -26.43 -19.15 9.62
C ARG A 104 -26.96 -18.83 8.22
N ALA A 105 -26.09 -18.44 7.29
CA ALA A 105 -26.47 -18.13 5.91
C ALA A 105 -26.99 -19.39 5.18
N GLY A 106 -26.29 -20.53 5.32
CA GLY A 106 -26.74 -21.81 4.76
C GLY A 106 -28.09 -22.26 5.32
N ALA A 107 -28.30 -22.13 6.65
CA ALA A 107 -29.57 -22.49 7.28
C ALA A 107 -30.76 -21.60 6.85
N LYS A 108 -30.50 -20.37 6.41
CA LYS A 108 -31.54 -19.47 5.87
C LYS A 108 -31.90 -19.73 4.41
N GLN A 109 -30.99 -20.30 3.62
CA GLN A 109 -31.23 -20.62 2.21
C GLN A 109 -31.98 -21.94 2.01
N ALA A 110 -31.95 -22.83 3.00
CA ALA A 110 -32.66 -24.11 2.99
C ALA A 110 -34.14 -24.01 3.41
N LYS A 111 -34.67 -22.80 3.59
CA LYS A 111 -36.03 -22.50 4.07
C LYS A 111 -36.74 -21.59 3.09
#